data_AF-A0A399Z791-F1
#
_entry.id   AF-A0A399Z791-F1
#
_cell.length_a   1.000
_cell.length_b   1.000
_cell.length_c   1.000
_cell.angle_alpha   90.00
_cell.angle_beta   90.00
_cell.angle_gamma   90.00
#
_symmetry.space_group_name_H-M   'P 1'
#
loop_
_entity.id
_entity.type
_entity.pdbx_description
1 polymer ?
#
loop_
_entity_poly.entity_id
_entity_poly.type
_entity_poly.pdbx_seq_one_letter_code
_entity_poly.pdbx_strand_id
1 'polypeptide(L)' 'MTGQFGFHAPRVKRDKHQHVHLLLDDGRELRFHDFRKFGRWWLVDNPAQVVGKLGPEPLEMSKREFLK' A
#
# COMPACT_ATOMS: atom_id res chain seq x y z
N MET A 1 -4.38 -9.35 8.42
CA MET A 1 -3.55 -9.16 7.22
C MET A 1 -4.34 -9.65 6.03
N THR A 2 -5.14 -8.77 5.43
CA THR A 2 -6.09 -9.09 4.35
C THR A 2 -6.09 -7.99 3.28
N GLY A 3 -5.06 -7.15 3.28
CA GLY A 3 -4.93 -6.02 2.38
C GLY A 3 -4.60 -6.50 0.97
N GLN A 4 -5.36 -6.02 -0.01
CA GLN A 4 -5.14 -6.27 -1.43
C GLN A 4 -5.44 -5.01 -2.23
N PHE A 5 -4.63 -4.75 -3.25
CA PHE A 5 -4.92 -3.77 -4.29
C PHE A 5 -5.55 -4.44 -5.51
N GLY A 6 -6.62 -3.83 -6.03
CA GLY A 6 -7.29 -4.25 -7.25
C GLY A 6 -7.43 -3.07 -8.21
N PHE A 7 -7.26 -3.35 -9.50
CA PHE A 7 -7.46 -2.37 -10.56
C PHE A 7 -8.85 -2.55 -11.17
N HIS A 8 -9.63 -1.48 -11.25
CA HIS A 8 -11.03 -1.55 -11.66
C HIS A 8 -11.34 -0.58 -12.78
N ALA A 9 -12.11 -1.06 -13.75
CA ALA A 9 -12.70 -0.24 -14.79
C ALA A 9 -13.68 0.81 -14.20
N PRO A 10 -13.98 1.89 -14.93
CA PRO A 10 -14.91 2.91 -14.46
C PRO A 10 -16.28 2.31 -14.12
N ARG A 11 -16.95 2.86 -13.10
CA ARG A 11 -18.35 2.55 -12.73
C ARG A 11 -18.63 1.09 -12.32
N VAL A 12 -17.60 0.28 -12.08
CA VAL A 12 -17.77 -1.07 -11.51
C VAL A 12 -18.28 -0.95 -10.06
N LYS A 13 -19.25 -1.77 -9.66
CA LYS A 13 -19.79 -1.77 -8.30
C LYS A 13 -18.67 -1.98 -7.27
N ARG A 14 -18.76 -1.26 -6.16
CA ARG A 14 -17.79 -1.33 -5.05
C ARG A 14 -18.18 -2.45 -4.09
N ASP A 15 -17.18 -3.18 -3.60
CA ASP A 15 -17.36 -4.18 -2.54
C ASP A 15 -17.34 -3.51 -1.16
N LYS A 16 -18.03 -4.12 -0.18
CA LYS A 16 -18.14 -3.63 1.21
C LYS A 16 -16.78 -3.39 1.88
N HIS A 17 -15.78 -4.18 1.54
CA HIS A 17 -14.46 -4.15 2.16
C HIS A 17 -13.42 -3.36 1.36
N GLN A 18 -13.82 -2.74 0.25
CA GLN A 18 -12.99 -1.75 -0.47
C GLN A 18 -13.07 -0.41 0.25
N HIS A 19 -12.12 -0.15 1.13
CA HIS A 19 -12.15 1.00 2.04
C HIS A 19 -11.48 2.26 1.47
N VAL A 20 -10.55 2.13 0.53
CA VAL A 20 -9.89 3.25 -0.15
C VAL A 20 -9.99 3.09 -1.66
N HIS A 21 -10.27 4.19 -2.36
CA HIS A 21 -10.46 4.25 -3.81
C HIS A 21 -9.66 5.43 -4.34
N LEU A 22 -8.64 5.16 -5.15
CA LEU A 22 -7.83 6.16 -5.83
C LEU A 22 -8.33 6.26 -7.27
N LEU A 23 -9.02 7.35 -7.58
CA LEU A 23 -9.49 7.64 -8.94
C LEU A 23 -8.33 8.11 -9.80
N LEU A 24 -8.20 7.53 -10.98
CA LEU A 24 -7.24 7.91 -12.00
C LEU A 24 -7.89 8.87 -13.00
N ASP A 25 -7.05 9.59 -13.73
CA ASP A 25 -7.45 10.61 -14.72
C ASP A 25 -8.25 10.05 -15.91
N ASP A 26 -8.03 8.80 -16.26
CA ASP A 26 -8.81 8.08 -17.28
C ASP A 26 -10.11 7.43 -16.75
N GLY A 27 -10.46 7.71 -15.50
CA GLY A 27 -11.68 7.23 -14.86
C GLY A 27 -11.59 5.82 -14.27
N ARG A 28 -10.45 5.13 -14.41
CA ARG A 28 -10.18 3.85 -13.72
C ARG A 28 -9.93 4.10 -12.24
N GLU A 29 -10.05 3.05 -11.43
CA GLU A 29 -9.87 3.15 -9.97
C GLU A 29 -8.86 2.09 -9.48
N LEU A 30 -7.90 2.50 -8.66
CA LEU A 30 -7.12 1.59 -7.82
C LEU A 30 -7.80 1.48 -6.45
N ARG A 31 -8.27 0.30 -6.09
CA ARG A 31 -9.05 0.08 -4.86
C ARG A 31 -8.26 -0.77 -3.87
N PHE A 32 -8.34 -0.40 -2.60
CA PHE A 32 -7.76 -1.15 -1.49
C PHE A 32 -8.84 -1.89 -0.73
N HIS A 33 -8.82 -3.21 -0.84
CA HIS A 33 -9.67 -4.12 -0.10
C HIS A 33 -8.96 -4.56 1.19
N ASP A 34 -9.60 -4.41 2.34
CA ASP A 34 -9.05 -4.91 3.60
C ASP A 34 -10.14 -5.32 4.60
N PHE A 35 -10.47 -6.61 4.60
CA PHE A 35 -11.52 -7.18 5.45
C PHE A 35 -11.29 -6.92 6.95
N ARG A 36 -10.05 -7.05 7.43
CA ARG A 36 -9.68 -6.92 8.85
C ARG A 36 -9.28 -5.49 9.26
N LYS A 37 -9.21 -4.55 8.31
CA LYS A 37 -8.86 -3.13 8.55
C LYS A 37 -7.54 -2.93 9.29
N PHE A 38 -6.54 -3.76 9.02
CA PHE A 38 -5.20 -3.63 9.60
C PHE A 38 -4.27 -2.78 8.74
N GLY A 39 -4.59 -2.58 7.46
CA GLY A 39 -3.86 -1.69 6.56
C GLY A 39 -3.85 -0.26 7.08
N ARG A 40 -2.80 0.49 6.72
CA ARG A 40 -2.61 1.89 7.09
C ARG A 40 -2.32 2.72 5.85
N TRP A 41 -2.81 3.94 5.86
CA TRP A 41 -2.60 4.94 4.82
C TRP A 41 -2.00 6.18 5.49
N TRP A 42 -0.94 6.71 4.89
CA TRP A 42 -0.25 7.90 5.36
C TRP A 42 -0.06 8.83 4.16
N LEU A 43 -0.48 10.09 4.30
CA LEU A 43 -0.16 11.16 3.37
C LEU A 43 0.74 12.14 4.13
N VAL A 44 2.02 12.18 3.76
CA VAL A 44 3.07 12.92 4.45
C VAL A 44 3.99 13.57 3.43
N ASP A 45 4.58 14.72 3.76
CA ASP A 45 5.53 15.41 2.89
C ASP A 45 6.87 14.66 2.78
N ASN A 46 7.25 13.95 3.85
CA ASN A 46 8.47 13.16 3.91
C ASN A 46 8.16 11.72 4.34
N PRO A 47 8.33 10.71 3.45
CA PRO A 47 8.11 9.31 3.77
C PRO A 47 8.92 8.79 4.96
N ALA A 48 10.10 9.36 5.23
CA ALA A 48 10.96 8.96 6.35
C ALA A 48 10.28 9.13 7.71
N GLN A 49 9.25 9.96 7.83
CA GLN A 49 8.43 10.06 9.05
C GLN A 49 7.73 8.74 9.42
N VAL A 50 7.44 7.91 8.42
CA VAL A 50 6.74 6.62 8.59
C VAL A 50 7.73 5.46 8.49
N VAL A 51 8.57 5.44 7.45
CA VAL A 51 9.45 4.30 7.14
C VAL A 51 10.90 4.46 7.59
N GLY A 52 11.31 5.65 8.05
CA GLY A 52 12.73 5.96 8.30
C GLY A 52 13.37 5.22 9.48
N LYS A 53 12.58 4.55 10.32
CA LYS A 53 13.07 3.68 11.41
C LYS A 53 13.17 2.21 11.02
N LEU A 54 12.73 1.84 9.81
CA LEU A 54 12.88 0.48 9.33
C LEU A 54 14.36 0.16 9.13
N GLY A 55 14.73 -1.10 9.33
CA GLY A 55 16.05 -1.58 8.97
C GLY A 55 16.27 -1.57 7.45
N PRO A 56 17.50 -1.85 7.00
CA PRO A 56 17.82 -2.00 5.59
C PRO A 56 16.94 -3.04 4.88
N GLU A 57 16.65 -2.80 3.60
CA GLU A 57 15.87 -3.72 2.75
C GLU A 57 16.66 -5.02 2.50
N PRO A 58 16.08 -6.21 2.80
CA PRO A 58 16.82 -7.47 2.76
C PRO A 58 17.29 -7.87 1.37
N LEU A 59 16.64 -7.37 0.31
CA LEU A 59 17.03 -7.64 -1.08
C LEU A 59 18.13 -6.70 -1.59
N GLU A 60 18.39 -5.60 -0.88
CA GLU A 60 19.43 -4.62 -1.23
C GLU A 60 20.65 -4.74 -0.31
N MET A 61 20.50 -5.43 0.82
CA MET A 61 21.55 -5.67 1.79
C MET A 61 22.64 -6.61 1.27
N SER A 62 23.90 -6.27 1.52
CA SER A 62 25.02 -7.17 1.26
C SER A 62 25.13 -8.27 2.32
N LYS A 63 25.69 -9.42 1.93
CA LYS A 63 25.99 -10.52 2.87
C LYS A 63 26.86 -10.07 4.06
N ARG A 64 27.74 -9.07 3.88
CA ARG A 64 28.58 -8.55 4.96
C ARG A 64 27.78 -7.73 5.98
N GLU A 65 26.76 -7.00 5.54
CA GLU A 65 25.89 -6.24 6.42
C GLU A 65 24.94 -7.16 7.19
N PHE A 66 24.49 -8.25 6.58
CA PHE A 66 23.66 -9.25 7.25
C PHE A 66 24.39 -10.05 8.33
N LEU A 67 25.70 -10.28 8.17
CA LEU A 67 26.52 -11.11 9.06
C LEU A 67 27.21 -10.32 10.19
N LYS A 68 27.01 -8.99 10.24
CA LYS A 68 27.44 -8.16 11.37
C LYS A 68 26.38 -8.15 12.45
#